data_AF-A0A7S4D0A8-F1
#
_entry.id   AF-A0A7S4D0A8-F1
#
_cell.length_a   1.000
_cell.length_b   1.000
_cell.length_c   1.000
_cell.angle_alpha   90.00
_cell.angle_beta   90.00
_cell.angle_gamma   90.00
#
_symmetry.space_group_name_H-M   'P 1'
#
loop_
_entity.id
_entity.type
_entity.pdbx_description
1 polymer ?
#
loop_
_entity_poly.entity_id
_entity_poly.type
_entity_poly.pdbx_seq_one_letter_code
_entity_poly.pdbx_strand_id
1 'polypeptide(L)'
;WDPRHKRMVPNPRGIAYYHQLFRAMSRRAIRPAVTMYHWDLPYDVYLNTKRPLRGVETGGWTNPEIVRHFAAYAAVLFHEFGQYVPRWFTFNEARVFTYLGYELGVHPPFERGLGYVANKNVL
;
A
#
# COMPACT_ATOMS: atom_id res chain seq x y z
N TRP A 1 11.40 4.74 -5.99
CA TRP A 1 10.91 6.10 -5.70
C TRP A 1 11.54 7.07 -6.68
N ASP A 2 10.80 8.04 -7.20
CA ASP A 2 11.34 9.15 -7.99
C ASP A 2 11.53 10.37 -7.06
N PRO A 3 12.78 10.75 -6.74
CA PRO A 3 13.03 11.85 -5.81
C PRO A 3 12.67 13.22 -6.39
N ARG A 4 12.64 13.39 -7.72
CA ARG A 4 12.34 14.68 -8.36
C ARG A 4 10.85 15.01 -8.26
N HIS A 5 10.01 14.01 -8.54
CA HIS A 5 8.56 14.16 -8.53
C HIS A 5 7.91 13.65 -7.24
N LYS A 6 8.72 13.19 -6.28
CA LYS A 6 8.32 12.62 -4.99
C LYS A 6 7.18 11.61 -5.14
N ARG A 7 7.38 10.58 -5.97
CA ARG A 7 6.34 9.57 -6.24
C ARG A 7 6.90 8.16 -6.38
N MET A 8 6.04 7.17 -6.15
CA MET A 8 6.34 5.79 -6.51
C MET A 8 6.41 5.64 -8.03
N VAL A 9 7.27 4.72 -8.48
CA VAL A 9 7.47 4.41 -9.91
C VAL A 9 7.18 2.92 -10.10
N PRO A 10 6.37 2.53 -11.09
CA PRO A 10 6.12 1.12 -11.38
C PRO A 10 7.41 0.38 -11.72
N ASN A 11 7.57 -0.83 -11.20
CA ASN A 11 8.67 -1.72 -11.55
C ASN A 11 8.24 -2.64 -12.71
N PRO A 12 8.82 -2.49 -13.92
CA PRO A 12 8.42 -3.31 -15.08
C PRO A 12 8.59 -4.82 -14.85
N ARG A 13 9.60 -5.24 -14.06
CA ARG A 13 9.82 -6.66 -13.76
C ARG A 13 8.73 -7.22 -12.84
N GLY A 14 8.29 -6.43 -11.85
CA GLY A 14 7.19 -6.81 -10.97
C GLY A 14 5.87 -6.92 -11.73
N ILE A 15 5.62 -5.97 -12.65
CA ILE A 15 4.44 -6.02 -13.52
C ILE A 15 4.45 -7.27 -14.40
N ALA A 16 5.59 -7.56 -15.06
CA ALA A 16 5.74 -8.73 -15.90
C ALA A 16 5.49 -10.05 -15.13
N TYR A 17 5.97 -10.14 -13.89
CA TYR A 17 5.73 -11.28 -13.01
C TYR A 17 4.22 -11.52 -12.77
N TYR A 18 3.48 -10.48 -12.39
CA TYR A 18 2.04 -10.63 -12.14
C TYR A 18 1.23 -10.91 -13.40
N HIS A 19 1.61 -10.36 -14.56
CA HIS A 19 1.03 -10.78 -15.85
C HIS A 19 1.24 -12.26 -16.11
N GLN A 20 2.45 -12.79 -15.88
CA GLN A 20 2.73 -14.21 -16.06
C GLN A 20 1.90 -15.07 -15.11
N LEU A 21 1.81 -14.67 -13.84
CA LEU A 21 1.02 -15.36 -12.82
C LEU A 21 -0.46 -15.40 -13.21
N PHE A 22 -1.08 -14.27 -13.54
CA PHE A 22 -2.49 -14.20 -13.87
C PHE A 22 -2.83 -14.92 -15.18
N ARG A 23 -1.95 -14.88 -16.19
CA ARG A 23 -2.09 -15.72 -17.39
C ARG A 23 -2.03 -17.21 -17.05
N ALA A 24 -1.12 -17.62 -16.17
CA ALA A 24 -1.00 -19.02 -15.75
C ALA A 24 -2.22 -19.50 -14.94
N MET A 25 -2.85 -18.62 -14.15
CA MET A 25 -4.11 -18.88 -13.46
C MET A 25 -5.28 -19.00 -14.45
N SER A 26 -5.38 -18.07 -15.40
CA SER A 26 -6.43 -18.05 -16.42
C SER A 26 -6.44 -19.32 -17.29
N ARG A 27 -5.25 -19.79 -17.71
CA ARG A 27 -5.09 -21.08 -18.43
C ARG A 27 -5.60 -22.30 -17.66
N ARG A 28 -5.77 -22.18 -16.34
CA ARG A 28 -6.28 -23.22 -15.44
C ARG A 28 -7.71 -22.93 -14.94
N ALA A 29 -8.39 -21.97 -15.56
CA ALA A 29 -9.71 -21.49 -15.15
C ALA A 29 -9.78 -21.01 -13.68
N ILE A 30 -8.65 -20.56 -13.11
CA ILE A 30 -8.60 -20.00 -11.76
C ILE A 30 -8.83 -18.49 -11.85
N ARG A 31 -9.85 -18.00 -11.14
CA ARG A 31 -10.18 -16.56 -11.07
C ARG A 31 -9.48 -15.93 -9.87
N PRO A 32 -8.56 -14.97 -10.06
CA PRO A 32 -7.87 -14.33 -8.94
C PRO A 32 -8.79 -13.42 -8.14
N ALA A 33 -8.57 -13.39 -6.82
CA ALA A 33 -9.08 -12.36 -5.93
C ALA A 33 -7.88 -11.68 -5.29
N VAL A 34 -7.66 -10.41 -5.62
CA VAL A 34 -6.41 -9.69 -5.28
C VAL A 34 -6.64 -8.72 -4.14
N THR A 35 -5.79 -8.81 -3.12
CA THR A 35 -5.66 -7.79 -2.09
C THR A 35 -4.50 -6.86 -2.44
N MET A 36 -4.74 -5.56 -2.51
CA MET A 36 -3.73 -4.58 -2.92
C MET A 36 -2.69 -4.30 -1.84
N TYR A 37 -3.11 -4.31 -0.57
CA TYR A 37 -2.22 -4.04 0.56
C TYR A 37 -2.42 -5.06 1.67
N HIS A 38 -1.31 -5.70 2.07
CA HIS A 38 -1.27 -6.71 3.12
C HIS A 38 -0.13 -6.40 4.10
N TRP A 39 -0.19 -5.19 4.69
CA TRP A 39 0.69 -4.74 5.76
C TRP A 39 2.15 -4.50 5.33
N ASP A 40 2.37 -4.40 4.04
CA ASP A 40 3.64 -4.40 3.34
C ASP A 40 3.99 -3.00 2.81
N LEU A 41 3.88 -1.97 3.69
CA LEU A 41 4.23 -0.61 3.29
C LEU A 41 5.73 -0.55 2.91
N PRO A 42 6.08 -0.10 1.69
CA PRO A 42 7.48 0.03 1.31
C PRO A 42 8.20 1.01 2.24
N TYR A 43 9.35 0.59 2.77
CA TYR A 43 10.13 1.40 3.71
C TYR A 43 10.55 2.75 3.11
N ASP A 44 10.93 2.77 1.83
CA ASP A 44 11.23 4.02 1.12
C ASP A 44 10.05 4.99 1.13
N VAL A 45 8.81 4.51 0.98
CA VAL A 45 7.63 5.38 1.01
C VAL A 45 7.45 5.94 2.42
N TYR A 46 7.62 5.12 3.44
CA TYR A 46 7.60 5.57 4.84
C TYR A 46 8.65 6.67 5.09
N LEU A 47 9.91 6.46 4.69
CA LEU A 47 10.98 7.44 4.84
C LEU A 47 10.74 8.72 4.06
N ASN A 48 10.32 8.62 2.79
CA ASN A 48 10.13 9.80 1.94
C ASN A 48 8.85 10.59 2.26
N THR A 49 7.93 9.99 3.01
CA THR A 49 6.79 10.67 3.60
C THR A 49 7.03 11.08 5.05
N LYS A 50 8.23 10.83 5.63
CA LYS A 50 8.50 11.31 6.98
C LYS A 50 8.52 12.82 7.05
N ARG A 51 7.72 13.39 7.95
CA ARG A 51 7.78 14.81 8.33
C ARG A 51 7.07 15.08 9.66
N PRO A 52 7.41 16.18 10.35
CA PRO A 52 6.60 16.69 11.45
C PRO A 52 5.23 17.16 10.96
N LEU A 53 4.17 16.74 11.66
CA LEU A 53 2.81 17.23 11.50
C LEU A 53 2.31 17.65 12.90
N ARG A 54 2.14 18.96 13.11
CA ARG A 54 1.75 19.55 14.41
C ARG A 54 2.68 19.17 15.57
N GLY A 55 3.98 19.07 15.31
CA GLY A 55 4.99 18.77 16.32
C GLY A 55 5.22 17.27 16.60
N VAL A 56 4.53 16.39 15.86
CA VAL A 56 4.73 14.93 15.96
C VAL A 56 5.31 14.41 14.64
N GLU A 57 6.35 13.59 14.70
CA GLU A 57 6.90 12.91 13.53
C GLU A 57 5.86 11.94 12.95
N THR A 58 5.57 12.07 11.66
CA THR A 58 4.62 11.22 10.94
C THR A 58 5.27 10.69 9.67
N GLY A 59 4.83 9.54 9.17
CA GLY A 59 5.32 8.91 7.95
C GLY A 59 4.45 7.71 7.57
N GLY A 60 4.49 7.31 6.31
CA GLY A 60 3.65 6.21 5.82
C GLY A 60 2.17 6.51 6.07
N TRP A 61 1.48 5.60 6.75
CA TRP A 61 0.04 5.73 6.98
C TRP A 61 -0.33 6.91 7.89
N THR A 62 0.58 7.48 8.67
CA THR A 62 0.29 8.69 9.48
C THR A 62 0.43 9.99 8.69
N ASN A 63 0.96 9.96 7.47
CA ASN A 63 1.04 11.11 6.58
C ASN A 63 -0.09 11.08 5.53
N PRO A 64 -0.93 12.13 5.40
CA PRO A 64 -2.04 12.15 4.44
C PRO A 64 -1.64 12.05 2.96
N GLU A 65 -0.39 12.35 2.58
CA GLU A 65 0.10 12.16 1.20
C GLU A 65 0.10 10.69 0.77
N ILE A 66 0.15 9.76 1.74
CA ILE A 66 0.10 8.32 1.46
C ILE A 66 -1.15 7.92 0.68
N VAL A 67 -2.27 8.63 0.88
CA VAL A 67 -3.53 8.37 0.18
C VAL A 67 -3.36 8.55 -1.33
N ARG A 68 -2.64 9.61 -1.75
CA ARG A 68 -2.34 9.83 -3.18
C ARG A 68 -1.40 8.78 -3.73
N HIS A 69 -0.41 8.33 -2.94
CA HIS A 69 0.49 7.26 -3.35
C HIS A 69 -0.25 5.93 -3.52
N PHE A 70 -1.09 5.56 -2.56
CA PHE A 70 -1.89 4.35 -2.64
C PHE A 70 -2.88 4.40 -3.83
N ALA A 71 -3.54 5.53 -4.05
CA ALA A 71 -4.43 5.71 -5.20
C ALA A 71 -3.69 5.55 -6.55
N ALA A 72 -2.49 6.12 -6.67
CA ALA A 72 -1.66 5.95 -7.87
C ALA A 72 -1.21 4.49 -8.07
N TYR A 73 -0.87 3.79 -6.99
CA TYR A 73 -0.56 2.36 -7.02
C TYR A 73 -1.77 1.52 -7.46
N ALA A 74 -2.94 1.74 -6.87
CA ALA A 74 -4.18 1.06 -7.23
C ALA A 74 -4.55 1.31 -8.70
N ALA A 75 -4.37 2.54 -9.21
CA ALA A 75 -4.59 2.86 -10.62
C ALA A 75 -3.70 2.03 -11.56
N VAL A 76 -2.42 1.84 -11.22
CA VAL A 76 -1.51 0.98 -11.98
C VAL A 76 -2.00 -0.48 -11.95
N LEU A 77 -2.41 -0.99 -10.79
CA LEU A 77 -2.92 -2.37 -10.68
C LEU A 77 -4.17 -2.59 -11.53
N PHE A 78 -5.13 -1.66 -11.49
CA PHE A 78 -6.34 -1.74 -12.30
C PHE A 78 -6.03 -1.66 -13.80
N HIS A 79 -5.14 -0.75 -14.20
CA HIS A 79 -4.73 -0.60 -15.60
C HIS A 79 -4.06 -1.87 -16.14
N GLU A 80 -3.09 -2.41 -15.39
CA GLU A 80 -2.30 -3.57 -15.83
C GLU A 80 -3.11 -4.88 -15.74
N PHE A 81 -3.87 -5.06 -14.66
CA PHE A 81 -4.40 -6.37 -14.29
C PHE A 81 -5.92 -6.46 -14.24
N GLY A 82 -6.64 -5.36 -14.46
CA GLY A 82 -8.11 -5.31 -14.38
C GLY A 82 -8.81 -6.35 -15.27
N GLN A 83 -8.23 -6.67 -16.41
CA GLN A 83 -8.75 -7.70 -17.32
C GLN A 83 -8.70 -9.13 -16.74
N TYR A 84 -7.79 -9.41 -15.81
CA TYR A 84 -7.63 -10.73 -15.21
C TYR A 84 -8.35 -10.87 -13.86
N VAL A 85 -8.55 -9.76 -13.15
CA VAL A 85 -8.93 -9.76 -11.73
C VAL A 85 -10.38 -9.32 -11.54
N PRO A 86 -11.31 -10.28 -11.34
CA PRO A 86 -12.72 -9.96 -11.13
C PRO A 86 -13.07 -9.48 -9.71
N ARG A 87 -12.18 -9.69 -8.73
CA ARG A 87 -12.43 -9.31 -7.34
C ARG A 87 -11.19 -8.64 -6.74
N TRP A 88 -11.42 -7.47 -6.17
CA TRP A 88 -10.39 -6.64 -5.55
C TRP A 88 -10.73 -6.37 -4.09
N PHE A 89 -9.70 -6.35 -3.25
CA PHE A 89 -9.74 -5.87 -1.89
C PHE A 89 -8.66 -4.80 -1.72
N THR A 90 -8.99 -3.64 -1.18
CA THR A 90 -8.03 -2.55 -0.99
C THR A 90 -7.03 -2.90 0.11
N PHE A 91 -7.52 -3.22 1.29
CA PHE A 91 -6.72 -3.49 2.48
C PHE A 91 -7.10 -4.83 3.12
N ASN A 92 -6.10 -5.65 3.48
CA ASN A 92 -6.29 -6.71 4.46
C ASN A 92 -6.32 -6.09 5.87
N GLU A 93 -7.40 -6.31 6.62
CA GLU A 93 -7.48 -6.00 8.06
C GLU A 93 -6.93 -4.61 8.45
N ALA A 94 -7.49 -3.56 7.83
CA ALA A 94 -7.06 -2.17 8.02
C ALA A 94 -6.81 -1.77 9.48
N ARG A 95 -7.73 -2.15 10.37
CA ARG A 95 -7.62 -1.87 11.80
C ARG A 95 -6.42 -2.56 12.45
N VAL A 96 -6.06 -3.77 12.03
CA VAL A 96 -5.01 -4.56 12.67
C VAL A 96 -3.65 -3.93 12.43
N PHE A 97 -3.29 -3.61 11.18
CA PHE A 97 -1.97 -3.00 10.93
C PHE A 97 -1.88 -1.55 11.41
N THR A 98 -2.98 -0.81 11.40
CA THR A 98 -2.98 0.57 11.94
C THR A 98 -2.88 0.59 13.46
N TYR A 99 -3.61 -0.30 14.16
CA TYR A 99 -3.53 -0.40 15.61
C TYR A 99 -2.20 -1.01 16.09
N LEU A 100 -1.81 -2.18 15.56
CA LEU A 100 -0.59 -2.84 16.00
C LEU A 100 0.68 -2.09 15.57
N GLY A 101 0.67 -1.42 14.41
CA GLY A 101 1.84 -0.72 13.88
C GLY A 101 2.03 0.71 14.40
N TYR A 102 0.93 1.42 14.69
CA TYR A 102 0.96 2.85 15.02
C TYR A 102 0.37 3.21 16.39
N GLU A 103 -0.44 2.33 16.99
CA GLU A 103 -0.94 2.55 18.37
C GLU A 103 -0.06 1.84 19.40
N LEU A 104 0.09 0.52 19.26
CA LEU A 104 0.83 -0.31 20.21
C LEU A 104 2.32 -0.43 19.88
N GLY A 105 2.71 -0.20 18.63
CA GLY A 105 4.10 -0.33 18.18
C GLY A 105 4.65 -1.75 18.26
N VAL A 106 3.81 -2.75 17.97
CA VAL A 106 4.15 -4.19 17.97
C VAL A 106 4.53 -4.69 16.58
N HIS A 107 4.00 -4.07 15.53
CA HIS A 107 4.38 -4.30 14.13
C HIS A 107 5.14 -3.08 13.58
N PRO A 108 5.89 -3.22 12.47
CA PRO A 108 6.39 -2.06 11.73
C PRO A 108 5.26 -1.06 11.45
N PRO A 109 5.51 0.27 11.54
CA PRO A 109 6.79 0.92 11.79
C PRO A 109 7.17 1.09 13.28
N PHE A 110 6.50 0.39 14.20
CA PHE A 110 6.73 0.46 15.65
C PHE A 110 6.46 1.85 16.27
N GLU A 111 5.52 2.60 15.69
CA GLU A 111 5.05 3.87 16.23
C GLU A 111 4.00 3.64 17.33
N ARG A 112 3.84 4.62 18.23
CA ARG A 112 2.90 4.55 19.34
C ARG A 112 2.03 5.80 19.43
N GLY A 113 0.76 5.62 19.80
CA GLY A 113 -0.21 6.70 19.98
C GLY A 113 -0.66 7.41 18.70
N LEU A 114 -0.37 6.83 17.52
CA LEU A 114 -0.72 7.36 16.21
C LEU A 114 -1.74 6.49 15.46
N GLY A 115 -2.35 5.50 16.13
CA GLY A 115 -3.28 4.56 15.52
C GLY A 115 -4.47 5.23 14.86
N TYR A 116 -5.06 6.24 15.52
CA TYR A 116 -6.18 7.01 14.96
C TYR A 116 -5.80 7.73 13.66
N VAL A 117 -4.63 8.38 13.63
CA VAL A 117 -4.16 9.13 12.46
C VAL A 117 -3.91 8.18 11.29
N ALA A 118 -3.26 7.04 11.55
CA ALA A 118 -3.03 6.01 10.55
C ALA A 118 -4.35 5.45 10.01
N ASN A 119 -5.29 5.11 10.91
CA ASN A 119 -6.58 4.54 10.54
C ASN A 119 -7.43 5.51 9.70
N LYS A 120 -7.45 6.80 10.06
CA LYS A 120 -8.13 7.86 9.28
C LYS A 120 -7.64 7.95 7.83
N ASN A 121 -6.37 7.71 7.56
CA ASN A 121 -5.84 7.79 6.20
C ASN A 121 -6.04 6.49 5.40
N VAL A 122 -6.43 5.40 6.06
CA VAL A 122 -6.70 4.08 5.43
C VAL A 122 -8.18 3.91 5.09
N LEU A 123 -9.08 4.48 5.90
CA LEU A 123 -10.55 4.44 5.71
C LEU A 123 -11.07 5.65 4.93
#